data_AF-A0A518BZV0-F1
#
_entry.id   AF-A0A518BZV0-F1
#
_cell.length_a   1.000
_cell.length_b   1.000
_cell.length_c   1.000
_cell.angle_alpha   90.00
_cell.angle_beta   90.00
_cell.angle_gamma   90.00
#
_symmetry.space_group_name_H-M   'P 1'
#
loop_
_entity.id
_entity.type
_entity.pdbx_description
1 polymer ?
#
loop_
_entity_poly.entity_id
_entity_poly.type
_entity_poly.pdbx_seq_one_letter_code
_entity_poly.pdbx_strand_id
1 'polypeptide(L)'
;MPKTTMTFAAWKRSIGPAVTLGQLPELTQKKPAEIARAIREGLLPIRTFRAATGVSYQRVRIEDVLLFLRGKTASRPKVTMEDMARAFRQMVGEQHLKR
;
A
#
# COMPACT_ATOMS: atom_id res chain seq x y z
N MET A 1 -0.11 -16.07 -24.42
CA MET A 1 -0.60 -14.74 -23.99
C MET A 1 0.60 -13.80 -23.92
N PRO A 2 0.66 -12.70 -24.69
CA PRO A 2 1.73 -11.73 -24.53
C PRO A 2 1.66 -11.13 -23.13
N LYS A 3 2.75 -11.22 -22.36
CA LYS A 3 2.88 -10.51 -21.08
C LYS A 3 2.86 -9.02 -21.41
N THR A 4 1.74 -8.34 -21.15
CA THR A 4 1.62 -6.90 -21.35
C THR A 4 2.60 -6.21 -20.40
N THR A 5 3.81 -5.89 -20.88
CA THR A 5 4.78 -5.12 -20.12
C THR A 5 4.23 -3.70 -20.00
N MET A 6 3.67 -3.39 -18.84
CA MET A 6 3.12 -2.06 -18.58
C MET A 6 4.23 -1.01 -18.72
N THR A 7 4.02 -0.01 -19.57
CA THR A 7 5.00 1.08 -19.73
C THR A 7 5.03 1.97 -18.49
N PHE A 8 6.13 2.69 -18.28
CA PHE A 8 6.24 3.63 -17.15
C PHE A 8 5.13 4.70 -17.16
N ALA A 9 4.72 5.16 -18.34
CA ALA A 9 3.64 6.12 -18.50
C ALA A 9 2.28 5.52 -18.07
N ALA A 10 2.00 4.28 -18.47
CA ALA A 10 0.79 3.57 -18.05
C ALA A 10 0.79 3.30 -16.53
N TRP A 11 1.93 2.91 -15.97
CA TRP A 11 2.10 2.74 -14.52
C TRP A 11 1.84 4.05 -13.76
N LYS A 12 2.47 5.15 -14.18
CA LYS A 12 2.31 6.47 -13.55
C LYS A 12 0.84 6.91 -13.57
N ARG A 13 0.13 6.67 -14.67
CA ARG A 13 -1.31 6.96 -14.77
C ARG A 13 -2.15 6.06 -13.86
N SER A 14 -1.80 4.78 -13.73
CA SER A 14 -2.53 3.82 -12.88
C SER A 14 -2.46 4.13 -11.38
N ILE A 15 -1.37 4.76 -10.93
CA ILE A 15 -1.20 5.13 -9.53
C ILE A 15 -1.97 6.40 -9.17
N GLY A 16 -2.18 7.28 -10.16
CA GLY A 16 -2.75 8.61 -9.93
C GLY A 16 -1.73 9.61 -9.34
N PRO A 17 -2.22 10.68 -8.69
CA PRO A 17 -1.35 11.70 -8.10
C PRO A 17 -0.42 11.11 -7.04
N ALA A 18 0.89 11.15 -7.31
CA ALA A 18 1.91 10.53 -6.47
C ALA A 18 3.23 11.28 -6.50
N VAL A 19 3.89 11.29 -5.35
CA VAL A 19 5.13 12.03 -5.06
C VAL A 19 6.29 11.06 -4.88
N THR A 20 7.51 11.55 -5.08
CA THR A 20 8.72 10.77 -4.83
C THR A 20 9.09 10.79 -3.35
N LEU A 21 9.93 9.85 -2.92
CA LEU A 21 10.39 9.79 -1.51
C LEU A 21 11.12 11.06 -1.08
N GLY A 22 11.86 11.71 -1.98
CA GLY A 22 12.57 12.95 -1.69
C GLY A 22 11.65 14.15 -1.41
N GLN A 23 10.40 14.11 -1.89
CA GLN A 23 9.42 15.18 -1.65
C GLN A 23 8.65 14.98 -0.33
N LEU A 24 8.70 13.79 0.27
CA LEU A 24 7.95 13.48 1.49
C LEU A 24 8.35 14.35 2.70
N PRO A 25 9.64 14.64 2.97
CA PRO A 25 10.03 15.49 4.10
C PRO A 25 9.40 16.88 4.03
N GLU A 26 9.42 17.50 2.85
CA GLU A 26 8.84 18.83 2.63
C GLU A 26 7.31 18.82 2.76
N LEU A 27 6.66 17.80 2.16
CA LEU A 27 5.19 17.70 2.18
C LEU A 27 4.62 17.34 3.55
N THR A 28 5.37 16.55 4.33
CA THR A 28 4.89 16.07 5.64
C THR A 28 5.44 16.86 6.81
N GLN A 29 6.42 17.74 6.57
CA GLN A 29 7.20 18.43 7.60
C GLN A 29 7.81 17.49 8.65
N LYS A 30 8.09 16.23 8.26
CA LYS A 30 8.66 15.21 9.13
C LYS A 30 10.11 14.94 8.77
N LYS A 31 10.86 14.43 9.76
CA LYS A 31 12.24 14.01 9.53
C LYS A 31 12.28 12.79 8.61
N PRO A 32 13.31 12.66 7.74
CA PRO A 32 13.48 11.49 6.89
C PRO A 32 13.45 10.15 7.65
N ALA A 33 13.97 10.13 8.89
CA ALA A 33 13.94 8.94 9.75
C ALA A 33 12.51 8.52 10.14
N GLU A 34 11.63 9.48 10.44
CA GLU A 34 10.23 9.20 10.77
C GLU A 34 9.47 8.69 9.54
N ILE A 35 9.77 9.24 8.36
CA ILE A 35 9.18 8.78 7.10
C ILE A 35 9.65 7.37 6.78
N ALA A 36 10.94 7.07 6.93
CA ALA A 36 11.48 5.73 6.74
C ALA A 36 10.84 4.71 7.71
N ARG A 37 10.59 5.12 8.95
CA ARG A 37 9.85 4.31 9.94
C ARG A 37 8.40 4.09 9.49
N ALA A 38 7.69 5.14 9.08
CA ALA A 38 6.31 5.05 8.61
C ALA A 38 6.15 4.15 7.37
N ILE A 39 7.13 4.18 6.46
CA ILE A 39 7.20 3.26 5.32
C ILE A 39 7.36 1.81 5.79
N ARG A 40 8.30 1.56 6.71
CA ARG A 40 8.58 0.21 7.25
C ARG A 40 7.37 -0.36 8.01
N GLU A 41 6.64 0.49 8.72
CA GLU A 41 5.42 0.16 9.45
C GLU A 41 4.20 0.01 8.51
N GLY A 42 4.34 0.32 7.22
CA GLY A 42 3.27 0.19 6.21
C GLY A 42 2.27 1.34 6.22
N LEU A 43 2.54 2.43 6.96
CA LEU A 43 1.70 3.62 6.99
C LEU A 43 1.76 4.41 5.67
N LEU A 44 2.94 4.38 5.02
CA LEU A 44 3.19 5.00 3.72
C LEU A 44 3.57 3.91 2.68
N PRO A 45 2.59 3.34 1.97
CA PRO A 45 2.84 2.29 0.99
C PRO A 45 3.60 2.82 -0.23
N ILE A 46 4.77 2.24 -0.49
CA ILE A 46 5.57 2.54 -1.68
C ILE A 46 5.07 1.73 -2.87
N ARG A 47 4.80 2.42 -3.98
CA ARG A 47 4.59 1.82 -5.29
C ARG A 47 5.90 1.83 -6.05
N THR A 48 6.35 0.65 -6.47
CA THR A 48 7.59 0.49 -7.22
C THR A 48 7.31 0.07 -8.65
N PHE A 49 7.94 0.74 -9.62
CA PHE A 49 8.03 0.29 -11.00
C PHE A 49 9.46 -0.10 -11.31
N ARG A 50 9.67 -1.32 -11.80
CA ARG A 50 10.96 -1.77 -12.29
C ARG A 50 10.97 -1.69 -13.81
N ALA A 51 11.79 -0.81 -14.36
CA ALA A 51 12.00 -0.73 -15.80
C ALA A 51 12.85 -1.91 -16.29
N ALA A 52 12.73 -2.24 -17.58
CA ALA A 52 13.54 -3.28 -18.21
C ALA A 52 15.06 -2.98 -18.16
N THR A 53 15.43 -1.71 -18.04
CA THR A 53 16.81 -1.24 -17.87
C THR A 53 17.38 -1.51 -16.48
N GLY A 54 16.61 -2.09 -15.55
CA GLY A 54 17.00 -2.33 -14.16
C GLY A 54 16.72 -1.16 -13.21
N VAL A 55 16.42 0.02 -13.74
CA VAL A 55 16.08 1.21 -12.93
C VAL A 55 14.75 1.00 -12.21
N SER A 56 14.71 1.28 -10.91
CA SER A 56 13.51 1.20 -10.09
C SER A 56 13.01 2.59 -9.70
N TYR A 57 11.74 2.88 -9.99
CA TYR A 57 11.07 4.12 -9.64
C TYR A 57 10.14 3.89 -8.47
N GLN A 58 10.27 4.70 -7.42
CA GLN A 58 9.47 4.60 -6.20
C GLN A 58 8.62 5.85 -6.03
N ARG A 59 7.32 5.65 -5.76
CA ARG A 59 6.37 6.74 -5.51
C ARG A 59 5.40 6.38 -4.40
N VAL A 60 4.90 7.39 -3.70
CA VAL A 60 3.83 7.27 -2.70
C VAL A 60 2.66 8.13 -3.17
N ARG A 61 1.43 7.62 -3.08
CA ARG A 61 0.25 8.39 -3.51
C ARG A 61 0.02 9.54 -2.56
N ILE A 62 -0.42 10.67 -3.10
CA ILE A 62 -0.74 11.86 -2.29
C ILE A 62 -1.84 11.53 -1.28
N GLU A 63 -2.84 10.72 -1.67
CA GLU A 63 -3.89 10.25 -0.76
C GLU A 63 -3.32 9.50 0.45
N ASP A 64 -2.37 8.59 0.23
CA ASP A 64 -1.72 7.82 1.30
C ASP A 64 -0.93 8.77 2.23
N VAL A 65 -0.29 9.81 1.68
CA VAL A 65 0.40 10.87 2.46
C VAL A 65 -0.59 11.69 3.30
N LEU A 66 -1.73 12.07 2.73
CA LEU A 66 -2.76 12.82 3.44
C LEU A 66 -3.38 12.00 4.57
N LEU A 67 -3.59 10.70 4.36
CA LEU A 67 -4.05 9.79 5.42
C LEU A 67 -3.03 9.74 6.56
N PHE A 68 -1.75 9.54 6.23
CA PHE A 68 -0.66 9.55 7.21
C PHE A 68 -0.61 10.85 8.02
N LEU A 69 -0.76 12.01 7.39
CA LEU A 69 -0.80 13.30 8.08
C LEU A 69 -1.99 13.46 9.02
N ARG A 70 -3.13 12.84 8.68
CA ARG A 70 -4.33 12.80 9.53
C ARG A 70 -4.25 11.77 10.66
N GLY A 71 -3.10 11.11 10.84
CA GLY A 71 -2.94 10.02 11.80
C GLY A 71 -3.78 8.78 11.44
N LYS A 72 -4.28 8.69 10.20
CA LYS A 72 -5.04 7.55 9.70
C LYS A 72 -4.12 6.69 8.86
N THR A 73 -4.06 5.41 9.15
CA THR A 73 -3.23 4.50 8.37
C THR A 73 -3.93 4.11 7.08
N ALA A 74 -3.23 4.14 5.95
CA ALA A 74 -3.68 3.50 4.70
C ALA A 74 -3.70 1.96 4.78
N SER A 75 -3.38 1.40 5.96
CA SER A 75 -3.30 -0.03 6.20
C SER A 75 -4.67 -0.62 5.91
N ARG A 76 -4.72 -1.46 4.87
CA ARG A 76 -5.70 -2.53 4.80
C ARG A 76 -5.79 -3.16 6.20
N PRO A 77 -7.00 -3.46 6.70
CA PRO A 77 -7.16 -4.04 8.02
C PRO A 77 -6.19 -5.23 8.13
N LYS A 78 -5.28 -5.19 9.11
CA LYS A 78 -4.50 -6.37 9.48
C LYS A 78 -5.54 -7.39 9.89
N VAL A 79 -5.83 -8.35 9.02
CA VAL A 79 -6.66 -9.50 9.37
C VAL A 79 -5.92 -10.17 10.52
N THR A 80 -6.46 -10.01 11.73
CA THR A 80 -5.87 -10.63 12.91
C THR A 80 -6.15 -12.13 12.88
N MET A 81 -5.38 -12.90 13.63
CA MET A 81 -5.64 -14.34 13.77
C MET A 81 -7.04 -14.59 14.36
N GLU A 82 -7.56 -13.65 15.18
CA GLU A 82 -8.95 -13.64 15.65
C GLU A 82 -9.97 -13.42 14.52
N ASP A 83 -9.69 -12.52 13.57
CA ASP A 83 -10.56 -12.30 12.41
C ASP A 83 -10.63 -13.55 11.53
N MET A 84 -9.50 -14.25 11.33
CA MET A 84 -9.48 -15.53 10.62
C MET A 84 -10.25 -16.61 11.39
N ALA A 85 -10.08 -16.70 12.71
CA ALA A 85 -10.79 -17.66 13.55
C ALA A 85 -12.30 -17.39 13.60
N ARG A 86 -12.72 -16.12 13.49
CA ARG A 86 -14.13 -15.72 13.39
C ARG A 86 -14.73 -16.13 12.04
N ALA A 87 -14.02 -15.85 10.94
CA ALA A 87 -14.46 -16.24 9.61
C ALA A 87 -14.54 -17.77 9.45
N PHE A 88 -13.59 -18.51 10.02
CA PHE A 88 -13.60 -19.97 10.01
C PHE A 88 -14.79 -20.55 10.78
N ARG A 89 -15.10 -20.00 11.97
CA ARG A 89 -16.28 -20.41 12.75
C ARG A 89 -17.60 -20.15 12.02
N GLN A 90 -17.71 -19.05 11.28
CA GLN A 90 -18.91 -18.78 10.46
C GLN A 90 -19.05 -19.78 9.32
N MET A 91 -17.96 -20.10 8.60
CA MET A 91 -17.98 -21.10 7.53
C MET A 91 -18.30 -22.53 8.00
N VAL A 92 -17.79 -22.92 9.18
CA VAL A 92 -18.03 -24.26 9.74
C VAL A 92 -19.40 -24.36 10.42
N GLY A 93 -19.87 -23.29 11.06
CA GLY A 93 -21.20 -23.23 11.69
C GLY A 93 -22.35 -23.34 10.69
N GLU A 94 -22.19 -22.82 9.47
CA GLU A 94 -23.21 -22.93 8.41
C GLU A 94 -23.29 -24.32 7.76
N GLN A 95 -22.26 -25.18 7.90
CA GLN A 95 -22.28 -26.53 7.33
C GLN A 95 -23.07 -27.55 8.15
N HIS A 96 -23.46 -27.24 9.39
CA HIS A 96 -24.19 -28.16 10.27
C HIS A 96 -25.72 -27.98 10.28
N LEU A 97 -26.27 -27.01 9.54
CA LEU A 97 -27.72 -26.75 9.50
C LEU A 97 -28.41 -27.20 8.19
N LYS A 98 -27.72 -27.98 7.35
CA LYS A 98 -28.26 -28.57 6.11
C LYS A 98 -28.08 -30.09 6.06
N ARG A 99 -28.42 -30.78 7.14
CA ARG A 99 -28.67 -32.23 7.11
C ARG A 99 -30.07 -32.51 7.61
#